data_AF-A0A966XJ90-F1
#
_entry.id   AF-A0A966XJ90-F1
#
_cell.length_a   1.000
_cell.length_b   1.000
_cell.length_c   1.000
_cell.angle_alpha   90.00
_cell.angle_beta   90.00
_cell.angle_gamma   90.00
#
_symmetry.space_group_name_H-M   'P 1'
#
loop_
_entity.id
_entity.type
_entity.pdbx_description
1 polymer ?
#
loop_
_entity_poly.entity_id
_entity_poly.type
_entity_poly.pdbx_seq_one_letter_code
_entity_poly.pdbx_strand_id
1 'polypeptide(L)'
;MQPSRRSPMAHVRRLFSPIHSDERSTRVKTLLQRSMLPAAGFAEPLLYARCIGDVTLGDEIATLRQGGQLTFDASFGVFHAGRWRRLTTVDHIVVRVVASGAGRAEVVAVTRGREQVVATAVLTGESIELALGSLADTTWGVVYVRIIADGECTVRRVEWMTSAAPAHDVRLNLSITTFNRQQYVVPTVHRVLDLVRASDVLRGRVRVLVVDNASNLDLGTAAGDDLTVVRNRNLGGAGGFARGLMHLRAAKWATHVLFMDDDISLETESLLRTVALFGFARDKKLCVHGAMLS
;
A
#
# COMPACT_ATOMS: atom_id res chain seq x y z
N MET A 1 20.45 -61.22 -3.86
CA MET A 1 20.91 -60.21 -4.84
C MET A 1 20.11 -58.93 -4.64
N GLN A 2 20.70 -57.93 -3.98
CA GLN A 2 20.20 -56.55 -4.00
C GLN A 2 20.71 -55.86 -5.27
N PRO A 3 19.96 -54.87 -5.79
CA PRO A 3 20.60 -53.75 -6.47
C PRO A 3 20.38 -52.43 -5.72
N SER A 4 21.39 -51.60 -5.89
CA SER A 4 21.79 -50.38 -5.18
C SER A 4 20.85 -49.17 -5.25
N ARG A 5 20.92 -48.37 -4.19
CA ARG A 5 20.56 -46.95 -4.08
C ARG A 5 21.05 -46.11 -5.27
N ARG A 6 20.23 -45.16 -5.75
CA ARG A 6 20.67 -43.78 -6.09
C ARG A 6 19.56 -42.77 -5.77
N SER A 7 19.89 -41.83 -4.91
CA SER A 7 19.17 -40.58 -4.68
C SER A 7 19.54 -39.57 -5.79
N PRO A 8 18.64 -38.64 -6.16
CA PRO A 8 19.07 -37.36 -6.66
C PRO A 8 18.48 -36.23 -5.81
N MET A 9 19.24 -35.79 -4.81
CA MET A 9 19.29 -34.37 -4.44
C MET A 9 20.18 -33.65 -5.45
N ALA A 10 19.67 -32.64 -6.13
CA ALA A 10 20.36 -31.38 -6.47
C ALA A 10 19.54 -30.58 -7.47
N HIS A 11 19.65 -29.25 -7.39
CA HIS A 11 19.00 -28.18 -8.18
C HIS A 11 17.64 -27.78 -7.59
N VAL A 12 17.50 -26.64 -6.90
CA VAL A 12 17.92 -25.29 -7.29
C VAL A 12 18.25 -24.47 -6.04
N ARG A 13 19.52 -24.07 -5.86
CA ARG A 13 19.92 -22.92 -5.05
C ARG A 13 20.34 -21.82 -6.03
N ARG A 14 19.40 -20.97 -6.46
CA ARG A 14 19.76 -19.61 -6.88
C ARG A 14 19.65 -18.76 -5.63
N LEU A 15 20.78 -18.58 -4.95
CA LEU A 15 20.93 -17.50 -3.98
C LEU A 15 20.89 -16.22 -4.82
N PHE A 16 19.86 -15.40 -4.64
CA PHE A 16 19.86 -14.03 -5.14
C PHE A 16 21.01 -13.31 -4.42
N SER A 17 22.03 -12.92 -5.17
CA SER A 17 23.13 -12.14 -4.61
C SER A 17 22.62 -10.75 -4.20
N PRO A 18 23.03 -10.20 -3.04
CA PRO A 18 22.90 -8.78 -2.78
C PRO A 18 23.63 -8.03 -3.89
N ILE A 19 22.92 -7.17 -4.61
CA ILE A 19 23.56 -6.28 -5.57
C ILE A 19 24.39 -5.30 -4.74
N HIS A 20 25.69 -5.56 -4.65
CA HIS A 20 26.65 -4.57 -4.18
C HIS A 20 26.60 -3.41 -5.18
N SER A 21 26.55 -2.20 -4.64
CA SER A 21 26.45 -0.95 -5.36
C SER A 21 27.57 -0.81 -6.39
N ASP A 22 27.33 -1.27 -7.62
CA ASP A 22 27.97 -0.71 -8.79
C ASP A 22 27.13 -0.97 -10.06
N GLU A 23 26.79 0.15 -10.71
CA GLU A 23 26.30 0.29 -12.07
C GLU A 23 25.24 -0.69 -12.61
N ARG A 24 23.96 -0.37 -12.37
CA ARG A 24 22.94 -0.21 -13.43
C ARG A 24 21.60 0.31 -12.90
N SER A 25 21.19 1.44 -13.46
CA SER A 25 19.83 2.00 -13.51
C SER A 25 19.39 2.90 -12.33
N THR A 26 19.89 4.13 -12.35
CA THR A 26 19.21 5.37 -11.90
C THR A 26 17.89 5.63 -12.65
N ARG A 27 17.09 4.59 -12.92
CA ARG A 27 15.72 4.77 -13.38
C ARG A 27 14.89 5.14 -12.17
N VAL A 28 14.10 6.21 -12.30
CA VAL A 28 13.05 6.57 -11.35
C VAL A 28 12.20 5.33 -11.11
N LYS A 29 12.09 4.92 -9.84
CA LYS A 29 11.25 3.79 -9.44
C LYS A 29 9.88 4.33 -9.05
N THR A 30 8.85 3.61 -9.45
CA THR A 30 7.47 3.90 -9.09
C THR A 30 7.10 3.14 -7.83
N LEU A 31 6.62 3.84 -6.81
CA LEU A 31 6.10 3.23 -5.59
C LEU A 31 4.77 2.52 -5.86
N LEU A 32 4.65 1.28 -5.39
CA LEU A 32 3.43 0.45 -5.52
C LEU A 32 2.65 0.39 -4.21
N GLN A 33 3.35 0.21 -3.10
CA GLN A 33 2.81 0.31 -1.75
C GLN A 33 3.92 0.52 -0.73
N ARG A 34 3.54 0.94 0.48
CA ARG A 34 4.38 0.89 1.68
C ARG A 34 3.82 -0.11 2.68
N SER A 35 4.70 -0.83 3.36
CA SER A 35 4.39 -1.51 4.61
C SER A 35 4.86 -0.60 5.74
N MET A 36 3.90 -0.04 6.47
CA MET A 36 4.12 1.00 7.48
C MET A 36 4.07 0.39 8.88
N LEU A 37 4.67 1.10 9.84
CA LEU A 37 4.42 0.86 11.26
C LEU A 37 3.03 1.41 11.63
N PRO A 38 2.38 0.87 12.67
CA PRO A 38 1.16 1.47 13.20
C PRO A 38 1.48 2.83 13.82
N ALA A 39 0.58 3.80 13.67
CA ALA A 39 0.68 5.08 14.39
C ALA A 39 0.61 4.85 15.91
N ALA A 40 1.25 5.71 16.71
CA ALA A 40 1.21 5.60 18.16
C ALA A 40 -0.23 5.65 18.67
N GLY A 41 -0.56 4.73 19.57
CA GLY A 41 -1.91 4.62 20.13
C GLY A 41 -2.97 4.08 19.15
N PHE A 42 -2.59 3.65 17.95
CA PHE A 42 -3.53 2.96 17.06
C PHE A 42 -4.01 1.66 17.72
N ALA A 43 -5.32 1.45 17.73
CA ALA A 43 -5.95 0.37 18.51
C ALA A 43 -5.60 -1.03 18.00
N GLU A 44 -5.29 -1.18 16.71
CA GLU A 44 -5.10 -2.48 16.04
C GLU A 44 -3.70 -2.59 15.40
N PRO A 45 -2.60 -2.52 16.17
CA PRO A 45 -1.24 -2.48 15.61
C PRO A 45 -0.87 -3.76 14.85
N LEU A 46 -1.52 -4.88 15.16
CA LEU A 46 -1.33 -6.18 14.50
C LEU A 46 -1.85 -6.21 13.07
N LEU A 47 -2.61 -5.20 12.62
CA LEU A 47 -2.94 -5.04 11.20
C LEU A 47 -1.71 -4.62 10.38
N TYR A 48 -0.69 -4.03 11.02
CA TYR A 48 0.50 -3.50 10.36
C TYR A 48 1.71 -4.44 10.45
N ALA A 49 2.05 -4.85 11.67
CA ALA A 49 3.23 -5.66 11.93
C ALA A 49 3.11 -6.44 13.24
N ARG A 50 3.89 -7.53 13.35
CA ARG A 50 4.05 -8.28 14.60
C ARG A 50 5.48 -8.11 15.11
N CYS A 51 5.58 -8.02 16.43
CA CYS A 51 6.84 -7.89 17.16
C CYS A 51 7.13 -9.17 17.93
N ILE A 52 8.37 -9.66 17.87
CA ILE A 52 8.83 -10.85 18.61
C ILE A 52 10.13 -10.46 19.32
N GLY A 53 10.22 -10.68 20.63
CA GLY A 53 11.38 -10.30 21.43
C GLY A 53 11.41 -8.80 21.75
N ASP A 54 12.61 -8.24 21.91
CA ASP A 54 12.80 -6.83 22.33
C ASP A 54 12.65 -5.88 21.14
N VAL A 55 11.41 -5.39 20.96
CA VAL A 55 11.01 -4.43 19.94
C VAL A 55 10.15 -3.34 20.56
N THR A 56 10.51 -2.08 20.33
CA THR A 56 9.74 -0.91 20.74
C THR A 56 9.19 -0.21 19.51
N LEU A 57 7.86 -0.09 19.42
CA LEU A 57 7.18 0.67 18.36
C LEU A 57 7.01 2.14 18.80
N GLY A 58 7.52 3.06 17.99
CA GLY A 58 7.20 4.49 18.05
C GLY A 58 6.33 4.91 16.85
N ASP A 59 6.08 6.22 16.72
CA ASP A 59 5.20 6.75 15.67
C ASP A 59 5.67 6.46 14.23
N GLU A 60 6.95 6.73 13.94
CA GLU A 60 7.52 6.58 12.59
C GLU A 60 8.67 5.58 12.53
N ILE A 61 9.10 5.08 13.69
CA ILE A 61 10.26 4.22 13.83
C ILE A 61 9.97 3.08 14.81
N ALA A 62 10.56 1.93 14.57
CA ALA A 62 10.62 0.82 15.49
C ALA A 62 12.09 0.55 15.83
N THR A 63 12.41 0.43 17.11
CA THR A 63 13.74 0.06 17.59
C THR A 63 13.74 -1.39 18.03
N LEU A 64 14.69 -2.17 17.52
CA LEU A 64 14.88 -3.57 17.88
C LEU A 64 16.25 -3.73 18.55
N ARG A 65 16.32 -4.55 19.60
CA ARG A 65 17.59 -5.03 20.17
C ARG A 65 17.89 -6.45 19.70
N GLN A 66 19.10 -6.93 20.00
CA GLN A 66 19.57 -8.25 19.61
C GLN A 66 18.52 -9.35 19.86
N GLY A 67 18.21 -10.13 18.82
CA GLY A 67 17.20 -11.19 18.85
C GLY A 67 15.76 -10.72 18.60
N GLY A 68 15.49 -9.42 18.68
CA GLY A 68 14.22 -8.80 18.32
C GLY A 68 13.89 -8.98 16.84
N GLN A 69 12.60 -9.16 16.53
CA GLN A 69 12.11 -9.31 15.17
C GLN A 69 10.85 -8.47 14.95
N LEU A 70 10.83 -7.79 13.81
CA LEU A 70 9.67 -7.07 13.30
C LEU A 70 9.26 -7.70 11.97
N THR A 71 8.03 -8.20 11.88
CA THR A 71 7.51 -8.85 10.68
C THR A 71 6.27 -8.15 10.16
N PHE A 72 6.21 -7.92 8.85
CA PHE A 72 5.09 -7.29 8.14
C PHE A 72 4.13 -8.34 7.55
N ASP A 73 4.01 -9.51 8.17
CA ASP A 73 3.08 -10.59 7.78
C ASP A 73 1.64 -10.35 8.26
N ALA A 74 1.20 -9.10 8.15
CA ALA A 74 -0.10 -8.63 8.57
C ALA A 74 -0.90 -8.06 7.39
N SER A 75 -2.20 -7.83 7.59
CA SER A 75 -3.15 -7.38 6.56
C SER A 75 -2.67 -6.16 5.76
N PHE A 76 -2.10 -5.15 6.43
CA PHE A 76 -1.53 -3.97 5.78
C PHE A 76 -0.04 -4.14 5.44
N GLY A 77 0.67 -5.05 6.11
CA GLY A 77 2.10 -5.26 5.90
C GLY A 77 2.46 -6.04 4.63
N VAL A 78 1.60 -6.94 4.17
CA VAL A 78 1.91 -7.84 3.04
C VAL A 78 1.77 -7.16 1.66
N PHE A 79 2.59 -7.58 0.70
CA PHE A 79 2.42 -7.31 -0.73
C PHE A 79 1.73 -8.48 -1.42
N HIS A 80 0.57 -8.22 -2.03
CA HIS A 80 -0.22 -9.27 -2.69
C HIS A 80 0.32 -9.65 -4.08
N ALA A 81 1.52 -10.23 -4.14
CA ALA A 81 2.22 -10.58 -5.38
C ALA A 81 1.34 -11.34 -6.40
N GLY A 82 0.54 -12.30 -5.95
CA GLY A 82 -0.35 -13.06 -6.84
C GLY A 82 -1.46 -12.21 -7.47
N ARG A 83 -1.96 -11.17 -6.76
CA ARG A 83 -2.93 -10.21 -7.31
C ARG A 83 -2.25 -9.26 -8.28
N TRP A 84 -1.08 -8.72 -7.92
CA TRP A 84 -0.31 -7.85 -8.80
C TRP A 84 0.06 -8.54 -10.13
N ARG A 85 0.58 -9.77 -10.06
CA ARG A 85 0.87 -10.59 -11.25
C ARG A 85 -0.34 -10.74 -12.17
N ARG A 86 -1.51 -11.04 -11.58
CA ARG A 86 -2.76 -11.28 -12.33
C ARG A 86 -3.36 -10.01 -12.92
N LEU A 87 -3.41 -8.92 -12.14
CA LEU A 87 -4.21 -7.75 -12.46
C LEU A 87 -3.41 -6.63 -13.13
N THR A 88 -2.08 -6.64 -13.04
CA THR A 88 -1.24 -5.52 -13.49
C THR A 88 -0.16 -5.94 -14.46
N THR A 89 0.38 -5.00 -15.21
CA THR A 89 1.55 -5.17 -16.08
C THR A 89 2.88 -5.20 -15.32
N VAL A 90 2.87 -5.00 -14.00
CA VAL A 90 4.08 -5.10 -13.17
C VAL A 90 4.59 -6.53 -13.18
N ASP A 91 5.82 -6.68 -13.63
CA ASP A 91 6.52 -7.96 -13.61
C ASP A 91 7.70 -7.95 -12.63
N HIS A 92 8.51 -6.89 -12.63
CA HIS A 92 9.68 -6.84 -11.75
C HIS A 92 9.41 -5.94 -10.54
N ILE A 93 9.64 -6.49 -9.34
CA ILE A 93 9.50 -5.75 -8.08
C ILE A 93 10.85 -5.62 -7.34
N VAL A 94 11.03 -4.46 -6.74
CA VAL A 94 12.16 -4.10 -5.88
C VAL A 94 11.60 -3.73 -4.52
N VAL A 95 12.20 -4.28 -3.47
CA VAL A 95 11.87 -3.95 -2.09
C VAL A 95 12.94 -3.03 -1.55
N ARG A 96 12.57 -1.84 -1.08
CA ARG A 96 13.46 -1.01 -0.27
C ARG A 96 13.06 -1.14 1.19
N VAL A 97 14.00 -1.53 2.03
CA VAL A 97 13.82 -1.56 3.48
C VAL A 97 14.52 -0.33 4.03
N VAL A 98 13.74 0.60 4.58
CA VAL A 98 14.25 1.82 5.21
C VAL A 98 14.54 1.49 6.67
N ALA A 99 15.77 1.04 6.92
CA ALA A 99 16.24 0.61 8.23
C ALA A 99 17.75 0.76 8.32
N SER A 100 18.26 0.99 9.53
CA SER A 100 19.68 1.18 9.82
C SER A 100 20.08 0.43 11.09
N GLY A 101 21.39 0.26 11.30
CA GLY A 101 21.95 -0.44 12.45
C GLY A 101 22.27 -1.91 12.18
N ALA A 102 22.38 -2.70 13.24
CA ALA A 102 22.88 -4.08 13.18
C ALA A 102 21.74 -5.10 13.08
N GLY A 103 21.52 -5.63 11.88
CA GLY A 103 20.55 -6.70 11.64
C GLY A 103 20.49 -7.09 10.18
N ARG A 104 19.46 -7.87 9.82
CA ARG A 104 19.19 -8.28 8.44
C ARG A 104 17.72 -8.18 8.10
N ALA A 105 17.42 -7.94 6.83
CA ALA A 105 16.08 -8.06 6.28
C ALA A 105 15.97 -9.35 5.45
N GLU A 106 14.91 -10.10 5.72
CA GLU A 106 14.48 -11.28 4.97
C GLU A 106 13.19 -10.94 4.22
N VAL A 107 13.17 -11.21 2.91
CA VAL A 107 11.94 -11.18 2.12
C VAL A 107 11.36 -12.58 2.11
N VAL A 108 10.14 -12.71 2.62
CA VAL A 108 9.46 -13.99 2.80
C VAL A 108 8.26 -14.06 1.85
N ALA A 109 8.26 -15.05 0.96
CA ALA A 109 7.14 -15.34 0.08
C ALA A 109 6.25 -16.44 0.68
N VAL A 110 4.93 -16.27 0.55
CA VAL A 110 3.94 -17.26 0.99
C VAL A 110 3.24 -17.86 -0.22
N THR A 111 3.34 -19.19 -0.37
CA THR A 111 2.68 -19.96 -1.43
C THR A 111 1.86 -21.08 -0.79
N ARG A 112 0.53 -21.05 -0.96
CA ARG A 112 -0.39 -22.06 -0.42
C ARG A 112 -0.15 -22.33 1.09
N GLY A 113 0.04 -21.26 1.86
CA GLY A 113 0.28 -21.32 3.30
C GLY A 113 1.70 -21.70 3.73
N ARG A 114 2.63 -21.96 2.79
CA ARG A 114 4.03 -22.24 3.09
C ARG A 114 4.90 -21.01 2.87
N GLU A 115 5.77 -20.73 3.83
CA GLU A 115 6.72 -19.64 3.79
C GLU A 115 8.06 -20.08 3.20
N GLN A 116 8.70 -19.18 2.46
CA GLN A 116 10.05 -19.35 1.94
C GLN A 116 10.76 -18.00 1.95
N VAL A 117 11.98 -17.95 2.50
CA VAL A 117 12.87 -16.79 2.32
C VAL A 117 13.37 -16.78 0.89
N VAL A 118 13.06 -15.72 0.15
CA VAL A 118 13.39 -15.56 -1.28
C VAL A 118 14.49 -14.55 -1.52
N ALA A 119 14.76 -13.65 -0.56
CA ALA A 119 15.91 -12.76 -0.59
C ALA A 119 16.33 -12.40 0.84
N THR A 120 17.61 -12.11 1.03
CA THR A 120 18.18 -11.65 2.32
C THR A 120 19.24 -10.59 2.08
N ALA A 121 19.32 -9.60 2.96
CA ALA A 121 20.43 -8.66 2.99
C ALA A 121 20.68 -8.15 4.41
N VAL A 122 21.95 -7.90 4.72
CA VAL A 122 22.37 -7.22 5.95
C VAL A 122 21.96 -5.76 5.84
N LEU A 123 21.51 -5.16 6.94
CA LEU A 123 21.21 -3.74 7.01
C LEU A 123 22.51 -2.93 6.91
N THR A 124 22.56 -2.01 5.96
CA THR A 124 23.70 -1.12 5.75
C THR A 124 23.21 0.27 5.38
N GLY A 125 23.81 1.32 5.94
CA GLY A 125 23.38 2.70 5.72
C GLY A 125 21.97 2.98 6.26
N GLU A 126 21.21 3.82 5.56
CA GLU A 126 19.84 4.20 5.94
C GLU A 126 18.75 3.36 5.27
N SER A 127 19.10 2.66 4.19
CA SER A 127 18.21 1.74 3.51
C SER A 127 18.96 0.75 2.64
N ILE A 128 18.34 -0.40 2.40
CA ILE A 128 18.82 -1.43 1.48
C ILE A 128 17.75 -1.76 0.44
N GLU A 129 18.17 -2.22 -0.73
CA GLU A 129 17.26 -2.63 -1.80
C GLU A 129 17.50 -4.08 -2.22
N LEU A 130 16.41 -4.84 -2.37
CA LEU A 130 16.40 -6.23 -2.79
C LEU A 130 15.55 -6.37 -4.06
N ALA A 131 16.15 -6.78 -5.16
CA ALA A 131 15.42 -7.13 -6.38
C ALA A 131 14.91 -8.58 -6.28
N LEU A 132 13.62 -8.79 -6.50
CA LEU A 132 12.99 -10.12 -6.36
C LEU A 132 12.83 -10.86 -7.70
N GLY A 133 13.26 -10.25 -8.80
CA GLY A 133 13.11 -10.80 -10.15
C GLY A 133 11.69 -10.64 -10.71
N SER A 134 11.38 -11.50 -11.68
CA SER A 134 10.11 -11.55 -12.40
C SER A 134 9.02 -12.22 -11.56
N LEU A 135 7.90 -11.52 -11.38
CA LEU A 135 6.71 -12.07 -10.74
C LEU A 135 6.09 -13.17 -11.59
N ALA A 136 6.18 -13.08 -12.93
CA ALA A 136 5.65 -14.09 -13.84
C ALA A 136 6.27 -15.48 -13.60
N ASP A 137 7.53 -15.54 -13.15
CA ASP A 137 8.26 -16.78 -12.87
C ASP A 137 7.96 -17.35 -11.47
N THR A 138 7.04 -16.73 -10.72
CA THR A 138 6.73 -17.12 -9.33
C THR A 138 5.31 -17.61 -9.18
N THR A 139 5.07 -18.39 -8.12
CA THR A 139 3.73 -18.79 -7.69
C THR A 139 3.30 -18.09 -6.40
N TRP A 140 4.01 -17.04 -5.99
CA TRP A 140 3.77 -16.36 -4.71
C TRP A 140 2.35 -15.81 -4.63
N GLY A 141 1.70 -16.03 -3.49
CA GLY A 141 0.40 -15.44 -3.17
C GLY A 141 0.58 -14.05 -2.58
N VAL A 142 1.31 -13.99 -1.48
CA VAL A 142 1.76 -12.74 -0.84
C VAL A 142 3.27 -12.80 -0.57
N VAL A 143 3.89 -11.64 -0.38
CA VAL A 143 5.28 -11.49 0.04
C VAL A 143 5.33 -10.43 1.12
N TYR A 144 6.16 -10.62 2.14
CA TYR A 144 6.37 -9.64 3.21
C TYR A 144 7.85 -9.55 3.58
N VAL A 145 8.19 -8.59 4.44
CA VAL A 145 9.55 -8.43 4.98
C VAL A 145 9.54 -8.73 6.46
N ARG A 146 10.58 -9.46 6.90
CA ARG A 146 10.92 -9.68 8.31
C ARG A 146 12.30 -9.08 8.56
N ILE A 147 12.42 -8.26 9.59
CA ILE A 147 13.70 -7.72 10.07
C ILE A 147 14.08 -8.49 11.33
N ILE A 148 15.33 -8.94 11.40
CA ILE A 148 15.90 -9.66 12.55
C ILE A 148 17.13 -8.90 13.01
N ALA A 149 17.12 -8.49 14.27
CA ALA A 149 18.18 -7.69 14.87
C ALA A 149 19.34 -8.57 15.35
N ASP A 150 20.55 -8.26 14.88
CA ASP A 150 21.80 -8.88 15.33
C ASP A 150 22.51 -7.97 16.38
N GLY A 151 22.06 -6.72 16.49
CA GLY A 151 22.38 -5.73 17.52
C GLY A 151 21.27 -4.68 17.58
N GLU A 152 21.56 -3.44 17.97
CA GLU A 152 20.54 -2.37 17.89
C GLU A 152 20.29 -1.97 16.43
N CYS A 153 19.02 -1.96 16.02
CA CYS A 153 18.62 -1.47 14.70
C CYS A 153 17.30 -0.71 14.76
N THR A 154 17.13 0.22 13.82
CA THR A 154 15.94 1.06 13.69
C THR A 154 15.28 0.81 12.33
N VAL A 155 13.98 0.57 12.31
CA VAL A 155 13.18 0.34 11.10
C VAL A 155 12.15 1.45 10.97
N ARG A 156 11.98 2.02 9.78
CA ARG A 156 10.93 3.02 9.50
C ARG A 156 9.77 2.43 8.71
N ARG A 157 10.07 1.79 7.58
CA ARG A 157 9.07 1.24 6.65
C ARG A 157 9.71 0.33 5.61
N VAL A 158 8.85 -0.35 4.86
CA VAL A 158 9.21 -1.09 3.65
C VAL A 158 8.49 -0.46 2.46
N GLU A 159 9.18 -0.28 1.35
CA GLU A 159 8.64 0.28 0.12
C GLU A 159 8.72 -0.78 -0.99
N TRP A 160 7.57 -1.13 -1.56
CA TRP A 160 7.48 -2.03 -2.70
C TRP A 160 7.39 -1.19 -3.97
N MET A 161 8.32 -1.42 -4.88
CA MET A 161 8.50 -0.56 -6.05
C MET A 161 8.68 -1.36 -7.32
N THR A 162 8.56 -0.69 -8.46
CA THR A 162 8.94 -1.22 -9.77
C THR A 162 9.72 -0.18 -10.56
N SER A 163 10.60 -0.62 -11.45
CA SER A 163 11.25 0.27 -12.43
C SER A 163 10.37 0.55 -13.66
N ALA A 164 9.19 -0.06 -13.75
CA ALA A 164 8.21 0.24 -14.79
C ALA A 164 7.52 1.58 -14.50
N ALA A 165 7.21 2.32 -15.56
CA ALA A 165 6.33 3.48 -15.48
C ALA A 165 4.86 3.03 -15.55
N PRO A 166 3.94 3.71 -14.85
CA PRO A 166 2.51 3.43 -14.98
C PRO A 166 2.05 3.67 -16.43
N ALA A 167 1.16 2.80 -16.91
CA ALA A 167 0.64 2.86 -18.28
C ALA A 167 -0.58 3.79 -18.43
N HIS A 168 -1.25 4.12 -17.32
CA HIS A 168 -2.48 4.91 -17.31
C HIS A 168 -2.35 6.14 -16.41
N ASP A 169 -2.92 7.26 -16.86
CA ASP A 169 -3.21 8.39 -15.99
C ASP A 169 -4.30 8.01 -14.98
N VAL A 170 -4.09 8.36 -13.72
CA VAL A 170 -5.03 8.06 -12.64
C VAL A 170 -5.32 9.33 -11.86
N ARG A 171 -6.48 9.90 -12.16
CA ARG A 171 -7.16 10.95 -11.41
C ARG A 171 -8.40 10.36 -10.74
N LEU A 172 -8.33 10.19 -9.42
CA LEU A 172 -9.34 9.59 -8.57
C LEU A 172 -10.20 10.68 -7.93
N ASN A 173 -11.52 10.55 -8.00
CA ASN A 173 -12.41 11.42 -7.25
C ASN A 173 -13.22 10.61 -6.22
N LEU A 174 -13.12 11.01 -4.96
CA LEU A 174 -13.87 10.44 -3.85
C LEU A 174 -15.26 11.07 -3.84
N SER A 175 -16.29 10.27 -4.09
CA SER A 175 -17.69 10.71 -4.09
C SER A 175 -18.35 10.25 -2.80
N ILE A 176 -18.56 11.19 -1.87
CA ILE A 176 -19.19 10.97 -0.57
C ILE A 176 -20.63 11.48 -0.64
N THR A 177 -21.58 10.69 -0.18
CA THR A 177 -22.98 11.13 -0.02
C THR A 177 -23.29 11.28 1.45
N THR A 178 -23.88 12.41 1.86
CA THR A 178 -24.26 12.65 3.27
C THR A 178 -25.67 13.22 3.41
N PHE A 179 -26.31 12.96 4.55
CA PHE A 179 -27.61 13.51 4.93
C PHE A 179 -27.68 13.69 6.46
N ASN A 180 -27.68 14.95 6.94
CA ASN A 180 -27.72 15.30 8.37
C ASN A 180 -26.65 14.60 9.23
N ARG A 181 -25.43 14.43 8.69
CA ARG A 181 -24.28 13.77 9.32
C ARG A 181 -23.03 14.64 9.31
N GLN A 182 -23.21 15.94 9.50
CA GLN A 182 -22.14 16.95 9.50
C GLN A 182 -21.00 16.58 10.45
N GLN A 183 -21.32 16.07 11.64
CA GLN A 183 -20.35 15.64 12.64
C GLN A 183 -19.42 14.51 12.17
N TYR A 184 -19.79 13.77 11.13
CA TYR A 184 -18.98 12.69 10.54
C TYR A 184 -18.32 13.15 9.23
N VAL A 185 -19.11 13.68 8.30
CA VAL A 185 -18.61 14.03 6.96
C VAL A 185 -17.53 15.13 7.00
N VAL A 186 -17.68 16.12 7.89
CA VAL A 186 -16.74 17.25 7.97
C VAL A 186 -15.35 16.76 8.40
N PRO A 187 -15.19 16.04 9.53
CA PRO A 187 -13.89 15.43 9.88
C PRO A 187 -13.34 14.48 8.82
N THR A 188 -14.19 13.63 8.22
CA THR A 188 -13.77 12.67 7.19
C THR A 188 -13.17 13.38 5.98
N VAL A 189 -13.84 14.43 5.49
CA VAL A 189 -13.37 15.24 4.35
C VAL A 189 -12.04 15.93 4.68
N HIS A 190 -11.93 16.59 5.84
CA HIS A 190 -10.68 17.26 6.21
C HIS A 190 -9.51 16.26 6.33
N ARG A 191 -9.75 15.10 6.95
CA ARG A 191 -8.74 14.04 7.05
C ARG A 191 -8.27 13.60 5.67
N VAL A 192 -9.20 13.34 4.74
CA VAL A 192 -8.83 12.97 3.36
C VAL A 192 -8.02 14.07 2.69
N LEU A 193 -8.41 15.34 2.82
CA LEU A 193 -7.69 16.46 2.23
C LEU A 193 -6.28 16.60 2.82
N ASP A 194 -6.11 16.43 4.14
CA ASP A 194 -4.80 16.41 4.79
C ASP A 194 -3.93 15.28 4.26
N LEU A 195 -4.49 14.08 4.12
CA LEU A 195 -3.77 12.92 3.56
C LEU A 195 -3.31 13.18 2.12
N VAL A 196 -4.16 13.80 1.30
CA VAL A 196 -3.81 14.16 -0.08
C VAL A 196 -2.73 15.24 -0.11
N ARG A 197 -2.81 16.27 0.75
CA ARG A 197 -1.80 17.34 0.87
C ARG A 197 -0.44 16.79 1.29
N ALA A 198 -0.42 15.86 2.25
CA ALA A 198 0.80 15.27 2.79
C ALA A 198 1.47 14.23 1.87
N SER A 199 0.84 13.84 0.77
CA SER A 199 1.35 12.79 -0.11
C SER A 199 1.60 13.30 -1.54
N ASP A 200 2.87 13.38 -1.93
CA ASP A 200 3.27 13.74 -3.30
C ASP A 200 2.69 12.80 -4.36
N VAL A 201 2.40 11.55 -3.99
CA VAL A 201 1.79 10.55 -4.87
C VAL A 201 0.31 10.84 -5.13
N LEU A 202 -0.38 11.43 -4.16
CA LEU A 202 -1.82 11.71 -4.24
C LEU A 202 -2.11 13.15 -4.67
N ARG A 203 -1.22 14.09 -4.38
CA ARG A 203 -1.38 15.52 -4.68
C ARG A 203 -1.62 15.74 -6.17
N GLY A 204 -2.69 16.47 -6.50
CA GLY A 204 -3.12 16.72 -7.88
C GLY A 204 -3.73 15.51 -8.61
N ARG A 205 -3.81 14.34 -7.96
CA ARG A 205 -4.43 13.11 -8.50
C ARG A 205 -5.70 12.72 -7.77
N VAL A 206 -5.95 13.28 -6.59
CA VAL A 206 -7.14 12.97 -5.78
C VAL A 206 -7.95 14.23 -5.53
N ARG A 207 -9.26 14.15 -5.78
CA ARG A 207 -10.25 15.19 -5.45
C ARG A 207 -11.38 14.61 -4.60
N VAL A 208 -12.08 15.46 -3.88
CA VAL A 208 -13.24 15.09 -3.06
C VAL A 208 -14.48 15.79 -3.60
N LEU A 209 -15.56 15.03 -3.77
CA LEU A 209 -16.89 15.51 -4.05
C LEU A 209 -17.81 15.07 -2.91
N VAL A 210 -18.50 16.02 -2.29
CA VAL A 210 -19.55 15.73 -1.32
C VAL A 210 -20.91 16.05 -1.93
N VAL A 211 -21.78 15.05 -1.98
CA VAL A 211 -23.18 15.20 -2.34
C VAL A 211 -23.97 15.37 -1.05
N ASP A 212 -24.42 16.60 -0.81
CA ASP A 212 -25.21 16.99 0.34
C ASP A 212 -26.70 16.84 0.04
N ASN A 213 -27.30 15.74 0.51
CA ASN A 213 -28.72 15.43 0.33
C ASN A 213 -29.64 16.23 1.25
N ALA A 214 -29.10 16.94 2.24
CA ALA A 214 -29.87 17.77 3.17
C ALA A 214 -29.77 19.27 2.83
N SER A 215 -28.87 19.65 1.92
CA SER A 215 -28.64 21.02 1.47
C SER A 215 -28.32 22.00 2.61
N ASN A 216 -27.71 21.50 3.67
CA ASN A 216 -27.37 22.21 4.91
C ASN A 216 -25.92 21.97 5.35
N LEU A 217 -25.06 21.46 4.46
CA LEU A 217 -23.65 21.26 4.73
C LEU A 217 -22.86 22.54 4.44
N ASP A 218 -22.07 22.95 5.43
CA ASP A 218 -20.99 23.92 5.29
C ASP A 218 -19.69 23.24 5.72
N LEU A 219 -18.72 23.18 4.80
CA LEU A 219 -17.40 22.57 5.04
C LEU A 219 -16.32 23.60 5.35
N GLY A 220 -16.63 24.91 5.32
CA GLY A 220 -15.62 25.95 5.50
C GLY A 220 -14.46 25.77 4.51
N THR A 221 -14.71 25.94 3.20
CA THR A 221 -13.68 25.67 2.20
C THR A 221 -12.54 26.70 2.29
N ALA A 222 -11.34 26.24 2.63
CA ALA A 222 -10.12 27.02 2.40
C ALA A 222 -9.92 27.21 0.88
N ALA A 223 -9.51 28.40 0.46
CA ALA A 223 -9.19 28.65 -0.95
C ALA A 223 -8.05 27.70 -1.39
N GLY A 224 -8.30 26.88 -2.42
CA GLY A 224 -7.30 25.98 -3.00
C GLY A 224 -7.49 24.49 -2.71
N ASP A 225 -8.48 24.10 -1.90
CA ASP A 225 -8.77 22.69 -1.67
C ASP A 225 -9.45 22.05 -2.89
N ASP A 226 -8.99 20.85 -3.25
CA ASP A 226 -9.49 20.00 -4.33
C ASP A 226 -10.85 19.34 -3.93
N LEU A 227 -11.78 20.17 -3.43
CA LEU A 227 -13.08 19.82 -2.84
C LEU A 227 -14.23 20.48 -3.60
N THR A 228 -15.32 19.75 -3.81
CA THR A 228 -16.57 20.28 -4.39
C THR A 228 -17.77 19.79 -3.58
N VAL A 229 -18.74 20.66 -3.33
CA VAL A 229 -20.01 20.31 -2.69
C VAL A 229 -21.15 20.48 -3.68
N VAL A 230 -21.96 19.44 -3.85
CA VAL A 230 -23.14 19.45 -4.70
C VAL A 230 -24.37 19.22 -3.85
N ARG A 231 -25.25 20.23 -3.79
CA ARG A 231 -26.56 20.08 -3.18
C ARG A 231 -27.43 19.14 -3.98
N ASN A 232 -28.20 18.32 -3.27
CA ASN A 232 -29.12 17.36 -3.84
C ASN A 232 -30.38 17.27 -2.96
N ARG A 233 -31.52 16.93 -3.57
CA ARG A 233 -32.70 16.54 -2.79
C ARG A 233 -32.43 15.15 -2.17
N ASN A 234 -33.06 14.83 -1.05
CA ASN A 234 -32.88 13.50 -0.46
C ASN A 234 -33.50 12.41 -1.35
N LEU A 235 -32.63 11.66 -2.05
CA LEU A 235 -32.97 10.51 -2.90
C LEU A 235 -32.28 9.23 -2.37
N GLY A 236 -31.95 9.20 -1.07
CA GLY A 236 -31.17 8.13 -0.45
C GLY A 236 -29.72 8.06 -0.94
N GLY A 237 -28.99 7.04 -0.48
CA GLY A 237 -27.57 6.83 -0.82
C GLY A 237 -27.37 6.59 -2.32
N ALA A 238 -28.18 5.74 -2.94
CA ALA A 238 -28.10 5.46 -4.38
C ALA A 238 -28.32 6.73 -5.23
N GLY A 239 -29.30 7.56 -4.88
CA GLY A 239 -29.54 8.82 -5.55
C GLY A 239 -28.40 9.82 -5.38
N GLY A 240 -27.77 9.85 -4.20
CA GLY A 240 -26.59 10.67 -3.95
C GLY A 240 -25.37 10.22 -4.76
N PHE A 241 -25.04 8.92 -4.74
CA PHE A 241 -23.94 8.39 -5.55
C PHE A 241 -24.17 8.59 -7.06
N ALA A 242 -25.40 8.39 -7.54
CA ALA A 242 -25.76 8.68 -8.92
C ALA A 242 -25.58 10.16 -9.26
N ARG A 243 -26.03 11.07 -8.39
CA ARG A 243 -25.83 12.52 -8.54
C ARG A 243 -24.36 12.89 -8.60
N GLY A 244 -23.55 12.30 -7.72
CA GLY A 244 -22.09 12.47 -7.71
C GLY A 244 -21.46 12.03 -9.03
N LEU A 245 -21.77 10.81 -9.48
CA LEU A 245 -21.26 10.28 -10.73
C LEU A 245 -21.67 11.14 -11.95
N MET A 246 -22.91 11.62 -12.01
CA MET A 246 -23.36 12.53 -13.06
C MET A 246 -22.54 13.82 -13.09
N HIS A 247 -22.27 14.41 -11.92
CA HIS A 247 -21.45 15.61 -11.80
C HIS A 247 -20.02 15.37 -12.28
N LEU A 248 -19.39 14.27 -11.82
CA LEU A 248 -18.01 13.93 -12.18
C LEU A 248 -17.84 13.64 -13.66
N ARG A 249 -18.82 12.96 -14.29
CA ARG A 249 -18.83 12.73 -15.74
C ARG A 249 -18.94 14.03 -16.53
N ALA A 250 -19.72 15.00 -16.05
CA ALA A 250 -19.83 16.31 -16.69
C ALA A 250 -18.53 17.13 -16.55
N ALA A 251 -17.86 17.06 -15.40
CA ALA A 251 -16.60 17.76 -15.14
C ALA A 251 -15.40 17.21 -15.93
N LYS A 252 -15.45 15.93 -16.36
CA LYS A 252 -14.44 15.25 -17.20
C LYS A 252 -13.00 15.28 -16.66
N TRP A 253 -12.83 15.57 -15.36
CA TRP A 253 -11.52 15.53 -14.71
C TRP A 253 -11.16 14.13 -14.21
N ALA A 254 -12.13 13.43 -13.63
CA ALA A 254 -11.87 12.12 -13.01
C ALA A 254 -11.75 11.02 -14.07
N THR A 255 -10.73 10.19 -13.92
CA THR A 255 -10.60 8.91 -14.65
C THR A 255 -11.29 7.77 -13.90
N HIS A 256 -11.32 7.86 -12.56
CA HIS A 256 -11.88 6.86 -11.65
C HIS A 256 -12.71 7.56 -10.57
N VAL A 257 -13.74 6.88 -10.09
CA VAL A 257 -14.58 7.34 -8.97
C VAL A 257 -14.48 6.32 -7.84
N LEU A 258 -14.20 6.79 -6.63
CA LEU A 258 -14.25 6.00 -5.40
C LEU A 258 -15.49 6.42 -4.62
N PHE A 259 -16.48 5.52 -4.54
CA PHE A 259 -17.61 5.72 -3.62
C PHE A 259 -17.17 5.43 -2.19
N MET A 260 -17.53 6.33 -1.28
CA MET A 260 -17.10 6.27 0.11
C MET A 260 -18.21 6.79 1.01
N ASP A 261 -18.36 6.19 2.18
CA ASP A 261 -19.29 6.63 3.22
C ASP A 261 -18.74 7.85 3.98
N ASP A 262 -19.62 8.53 4.73
CA ASP A 262 -19.29 9.79 5.40
C ASP A 262 -18.68 9.63 6.81
N ASP A 263 -18.74 8.42 7.38
CA ASP A 263 -18.35 8.11 8.75
C ASP A 263 -17.19 7.10 8.86
N ILE A 264 -16.28 7.11 7.88
CA ILE A 264 -15.14 6.18 7.86
C ILE A 264 -13.83 6.77 8.38
N SER A 265 -12.96 5.88 8.84
CA SER A 265 -11.52 6.14 8.95
C SER A 265 -10.81 5.48 7.79
N LEU A 266 -10.17 6.28 6.94
CA LEU A 266 -9.49 5.81 5.73
C LEU A 266 -8.01 5.60 6.00
N GLU A 267 -7.52 4.39 5.69
CA GLU A 267 -6.09 4.12 5.69
C GLU A 267 -5.44 4.76 4.44
N THR A 268 -4.46 5.64 4.67
CA THR A 268 -3.75 6.40 3.62
C THR A 268 -3.18 5.50 2.53
N GLU A 269 -2.58 4.38 2.94
CA GLU A 269 -2.03 3.41 2.00
C GLU A 269 -3.08 2.81 1.07
N SER A 270 -4.35 2.77 1.48
CA SER A 270 -5.43 2.26 0.62
C SER A 270 -5.61 3.13 -0.63
N LEU A 271 -5.54 4.46 -0.50
CA LEU A 271 -5.62 5.36 -1.67
C LEU A 271 -4.39 5.23 -2.56
N LEU A 272 -3.20 5.22 -1.96
CA LEU A 272 -1.94 5.09 -2.70
C LEU A 272 -1.91 3.78 -3.50
N ARG A 273 -2.23 2.66 -2.85
CA ARG A 273 -2.31 1.33 -3.49
C ARG A 273 -3.34 1.31 -4.61
N THR A 274 -4.49 1.97 -4.42
CA THR A 274 -5.54 2.05 -5.44
C THR A 274 -5.05 2.82 -6.67
N VAL A 275 -4.41 3.98 -6.46
CA VAL A 275 -3.83 4.79 -7.55
C VAL A 275 -2.74 4.01 -8.28
N ALA A 276 -1.83 3.34 -7.55
CA ALA A 276 -0.79 2.52 -8.14
C ALA A 276 -1.37 1.35 -8.94
N LEU A 277 -2.32 0.61 -8.37
CA LEU A 277 -2.97 -0.54 -9.01
C LEU A 277 -3.62 -0.15 -10.34
N PHE A 278 -4.39 0.95 -10.37
CA PHE A 278 -4.99 1.44 -11.61
C PHE A 278 -3.96 1.94 -12.62
N GLY A 279 -2.86 2.55 -12.16
CA GLY A 279 -1.77 3.01 -13.03
C GLY A 279 -1.11 1.87 -13.80
N PHE A 280 -1.11 0.65 -13.24
CA PHE A 280 -0.54 -0.54 -13.87
C PHE A 280 -1.57 -1.58 -14.32
N ALA A 281 -2.87 -1.31 -14.21
CA ALA A 281 -3.90 -2.29 -14.50
C ALA A 281 -3.81 -2.82 -15.94
N ARG A 282 -3.90 -4.15 -16.12
CA ARG A 282 -3.98 -4.77 -17.46
C ARG A 282 -5.31 -4.45 -18.14
N ASP A 283 -6.40 -4.50 -17.37
CA ASP A 283 -7.75 -4.17 -17.84
C ASP A 283 -8.16 -2.78 -17.35
N LYS A 284 -8.49 -1.89 -18.28
CA LYS A 284 -8.99 -0.54 -17.99
C LYS A 284 -10.38 -0.53 -17.36
N LYS A 285 -11.10 -1.65 -17.41
CA LYS A 285 -12.42 -1.85 -16.78
C LYS A 285 -12.33 -2.47 -15.39
N LEU A 286 -11.12 -2.68 -14.85
CA LEU A 286 -10.94 -3.23 -13.52
C LEU A 286 -11.71 -2.38 -12.49
N CYS A 287 -12.58 -3.03 -11.72
CA CYS A 287 -13.20 -2.45 -10.54
C CYS A 287 -12.57 -3.06 -9.29
N VAL A 288 -12.33 -2.23 -8.29
CA VAL A 288 -11.72 -2.62 -7.01
C VAL A 288 -12.64 -2.16 -5.90
N HIS A 289 -12.86 -3.03 -4.93
CA HIS A 289 -13.55 -2.68 -3.69
C HIS A 289 -12.55 -2.75 -2.53
N GLY A 290 -12.67 -1.83 -1.59
CA GLY A 290 -11.96 -1.92 -0.31
C GLY A 290 -12.46 -3.09 0.52
N ALA A 291 -11.63 -3.58 1.42
CA ALA A 291 -12.10 -4.39 2.54
C ALA A 291 -12.59 -3.44 3.65
N MET A 292 -13.74 -3.74 4.24
CA MET A 292 -14.23 -3.04 5.42
C MET A 292 -13.77 -3.82 6.64
N LEU A 293 -13.14 -3.12 7.59
CA LEU A 293 -12.77 -3.64 8.90
C LEU A 293 -13.76 -3.07 9.92
N SER A 294 -14.30 -3.94 10.76
CA SER A 294 -15.32 -3.63 11.77
C SER A 294 -14.86 -4.08 13.15
#